data_AF-A0A4Q2YN65-F1
#
_entry.id   AF-A0A4Q2YN65-F1
#
_cell.length_a   1.000
_cell.length_b   1.000
_cell.length_c   1.000
_cell.angle_alpha   90.00
_cell.angle_beta   90.00
_cell.angle_gamma   90.00
#
_symmetry.space_group_name_H-M   'P 1'
#
loop_
_entity.id
_entity.type
_entity.pdbx_description
1 polymer ?
#
loop_
_entity_poly.entity_id
_entity_poly.type
_entity_poly.pdbx_seq_one_letter_code
_entity_poly.pdbx_strand_id
1 'polypeptide(L)'
;MTDGMSSVGAFELGQNFQRINFLLQRLFLALSRREIRNPGVEGPGQPFFLRAAMGQAQDWMANPMKAINTHISFWQNTTALYAELTQAMLSGSTMMAKAKANEDGPTDARFSDAEWDKHPFFYYLRRQYQIMSAYLESLADSASSGEDEKHSEQIHFFTHQLVDLFSPANFLA
;
A
#
# COMPACT_ATOMS: atom_id res chain seq x y z
N MET A 1 6.92 34.52 -30.30
CA MET A 1 5.60 34.40 -29.64
C MET A 1 5.60 33.16 -28.75
N THR A 2 6.21 33.21 -27.55
CA THR A 2 6.24 32.05 -26.62
C THR A 2 6.22 32.43 -25.13
N ASP A 3 6.17 33.71 -24.77
CA ASP A 3 6.18 34.15 -23.35
C ASP A 3 4.80 34.14 -22.64
N GLY A 4 3.71 33.82 -23.36
CA GLY A 4 2.35 33.85 -22.80
C GLY A 4 1.90 32.57 -22.10
N MET A 5 2.54 31.41 -22.36
CA MET A 5 2.11 30.11 -21.83
C MET A 5 2.74 29.76 -20.47
N SER A 6 3.89 30.36 -20.11
CA SER A 6 4.58 30.09 -18.83
C SER A 6 3.93 30.83 -17.65
N SER A 7 3.41 32.04 -17.87
CA SER A 7 2.78 32.86 -16.84
C SER A 7 1.39 32.37 -16.44
N VAL A 8 0.61 31.85 -17.40
CA VAL A 8 -0.70 31.23 -17.15
C VAL A 8 -0.55 29.92 -16.38
N GLY A 9 0.41 29.06 -16.76
CA GLY A 9 0.70 27.82 -16.02
C GLY A 9 1.22 28.08 -14.61
N ALA A 10 2.07 29.08 -14.40
CA ALA A 10 2.53 29.49 -13.07
C ALA A 10 1.39 30.06 -12.20
N PHE A 11 0.45 30.77 -12.82
CA PHE A 11 -0.72 31.32 -12.15
C PHE A 11 -1.75 30.23 -11.76
N GLU A 12 -2.04 29.29 -12.66
CA GLU A 12 -2.89 28.12 -12.37
C GLU A 12 -2.28 27.21 -11.31
N LEU A 13 -0.96 26.99 -11.35
CA LEU A 13 -0.24 26.26 -10.32
C LEU A 13 -0.34 26.95 -8.96
N GLY A 14 -0.18 28.28 -8.92
CA GLY A 14 -0.37 29.10 -7.71
C GLY A 14 -1.79 28.99 -7.15
N GLN A 15 -2.81 29.04 -8.01
CA GLN A 15 -4.20 28.83 -7.60
C GLN A 15 -4.45 27.42 -7.06
N ASN A 16 -3.88 26.39 -7.71
CA ASN A 16 -3.99 25.00 -7.26
C ASN A 16 -3.33 24.82 -5.88
N PHE A 17 -2.16 25.41 -5.63
CA PHE A 17 -1.52 25.39 -4.31
C PHE A 17 -2.35 26.08 -3.23
N GLN A 18 -2.98 27.22 -3.54
CA GLN A 18 -3.89 27.87 -2.59
C GLN A 18 -5.12 27.01 -2.30
N ARG A 19 -5.69 26.37 -3.32
CA ARG A 19 -6.83 25.46 -3.18
C ARG A 19 -6.49 24.23 -2.36
N ILE A 20 -5.31 23.63 -2.59
CA ILE A 20 -4.79 22.51 -1.80
C ILE A 20 -4.61 22.93 -0.35
N ASN A 21 -3.96 24.07 -0.08
CA ASN A 21 -3.78 24.57 1.29
C ASN A 21 -5.12 24.82 1.99
N PHE A 22 -6.09 25.42 1.30
CA PHE A 22 -7.42 25.65 1.85
C PHE A 22 -8.15 24.33 2.17
N LEU A 23 -8.09 23.35 1.26
CA LEU A 23 -8.70 22.03 1.47
C LEU A 23 -8.01 21.27 2.60
N LEU A 24 -6.68 21.32 2.70
CA LEU A 24 -5.93 20.72 3.80
C LEU A 24 -6.25 21.37 5.15
N GLN A 25 -6.35 22.70 5.22
CA GLN A 25 -6.77 23.40 6.44
C GLN A 25 -8.19 23.01 6.84
N ARG A 26 -9.11 22.92 5.87
CA ARG A 26 -10.50 22.51 6.11
C ARG A 26 -10.58 21.05 6.56
N LEU A 27 -9.80 20.16 5.94
CA LEU A 27 -9.70 18.76 6.35
C LEU A 27 -9.13 18.64 7.76
N PHE A 28 -8.06 19.37 8.09
CA PHE A 28 -7.48 19.40 9.42
C PHE A 28 -8.48 19.89 10.48
N LEU A 29 -9.23 20.96 10.19
CA LEU A 29 -10.28 21.47 11.08
C LEU A 29 -11.45 20.48 11.22
N ALA A 30 -11.81 19.77 10.16
CA ALA A 30 -12.85 18.74 10.21
C ALA A 30 -12.41 17.53 11.03
N LEU A 31 -11.16 17.07 10.86
CA LEU A 31 -10.58 15.96 11.60
C LEU A 31 -10.33 16.31 13.07
N SER A 32 -9.88 17.52 13.39
CA SER A 32 -9.62 17.94 14.77
C SER A 32 -10.91 18.12 15.59
N ARG A 33 -12.01 18.46 14.93
CA ARG A 33 -13.35 18.55 15.53
C ARG A 33 -14.10 17.21 15.50
N ARG A 34 -13.53 16.18 14.89
CA ARG A 34 -14.15 14.85 14.88
C ARG A 34 -14.04 14.27 16.28
N GLU A 35 -15.14 14.30 17.02
CA GLU A 35 -15.26 13.58 18.27
C GLU A 35 -15.24 12.07 17.98
N ILE A 36 -14.27 11.36 18.57
CA ILE A 36 -14.24 9.89 18.58
C ILE A 36 -15.33 9.47 19.56
N ARG A 37 -16.52 9.18 19.05
CA ARG A 37 -17.71 8.91 19.86
C ARG A 37 -17.60 7.59 20.59
N ASN A 38 -16.82 6.64 20.05
CA ASN A 38 -16.54 5.38 20.72
C ASN A 38 -15.18 4.79 20.28
N PRO A 39 -14.12 4.91 21.11
CA PRO A 39 -12.79 4.43 20.75
C PRO A 39 -12.70 2.91 20.59
N GLY A 40 -13.68 2.13 21.07
CA GLY A 40 -13.74 0.68 20.84
C GLY A 40 -14.47 0.27 19.56
N VAL A 41 -15.11 1.22 18.86
CA VAL A 41 -15.86 0.98 17.61
C VAL A 41 -15.16 1.61 16.40
N GLU A 42 -14.40 2.68 16.60
CA GLU A 42 -13.72 3.41 15.51
C GLU A 42 -12.34 2.84 15.14
N GLY A 43 -11.84 1.84 15.86
CA GLY A 43 -10.59 1.14 15.57
C GLY A 43 -10.15 0.26 16.73
N PRO A 44 -9.07 -0.52 16.56
CA PRO A 44 -8.47 -1.25 17.67
C PRO A 44 -7.94 -0.24 18.70
N GLY A 45 -8.24 -0.42 19.97
CA GLY A 45 -7.70 0.44 21.03
C GLY A 45 -6.18 0.30 21.17
N GLN A 46 -5.52 1.27 21.82
CA GLN A 46 -4.08 1.22 22.15
C GLN A 46 -3.59 -0.16 22.67
N PRO A 47 -4.33 -0.88 23.54
CA PRO A 47 -3.88 -2.19 24.02
C PRO A 47 -3.70 -3.24 22.91
N PHE A 48 -4.49 -3.16 21.83
CA PHE A 48 -4.36 -4.08 20.70
C PHE A 48 -3.02 -3.89 19.99
N PHE A 49 -2.65 -2.63 19.66
CA PHE A 49 -1.40 -2.35 18.98
C PHE A 49 -0.18 -2.75 19.82
N LEU A 50 -0.24 -2.52 21.13
CA LEU A 50 0.82 -2.93 22.05
C LEU A 50 0.97 -4.46 22.09
N ARG A 51 -0.15 -5.19 22.14
CA ARG A 51 -0.14 -6.67 22.16
C ARG A 51 0.39 -7.23 20.84
N ALA A 52 -0.07 -6.72 19.69
CA ALA A 52 0.46 -7.10 18.38
C ALA A 52 1.96 -6.82 18.25
N ALA A 53 2.44 -5.67 18.74
CA ALA A 53 3.86 -5.34 18.75
C ALA A 53 4.67 -6.29 19.65
N MET A 54 4.12 -6.70 20.80
CA MET A 54 4.74 -7.70 21.67
C MET A 54 4.80 -9.07 21.01
N GLY A 55 3.72 -9.52 20.36
CA GLY A 55 3.68 -10.78 19.62
C GLY A 55 4.72 -10.82 18.50
N GLN A 56 4.84 -9.73 17.73
CA GLN A 56 5.86 -9.59 16.71
C GLN A 56 7.29 -9.63 17.30
N ALA A 57 7.53 -8.96 18.42
CA ALA A 57 8.83 -9.01 19.09
C ALA A 57 9.16 -10.43 19.60
N GLN A 58 8.15 -11.16 20.09
CA GLN A 58 8.31 -12.55 20.53
C GLN A 58 8.64 -13.48 19.36
N ASP A 59 7.91 -13.41 18.24
CA ASP A 59 8.22 -14.22 17.05
C ASP A 59 9.60 -13.88 16.48
N TRP A 60 10.02 -12.61 16.52
CA TRP A 60 11.37 -12.22 16.13
C TRP A 60 12.44 -12.85 17.03
N MET A 61 12.23 -12.88 18.35
CA MET A 61 13.16 -13.53 19.28
C MET A 61 13.16 -15.05 19.15
N ALA A 62 11.99 -15.65 18.89
CA ALA A 62 11.85 -17.10 18.72
C ALA A 62 12.41 -17.57 17.37
N ASN A 63 12.21 -16.79 16.30
CA ASN A 63 12.52 -17.13 14.93
C ASN A 63 13.21 -15.98 14.16
N PRO A 64 14.39 -15.49 14.61
CA PRO A 64 15.02 -14.31 14.01
C PRO A 64 15.36 -14.51 12.53
N MET A 65 15.74 -15.74 12.14
CA MET A 65 16.02 -16.08 10.75
C MET A 65 14.78 -15.98 9.85
N LYS A 66 13.61 -16.40 10.34
CA LYS A 66 12.34 -16.27 9.60
C LYS A 66 12.04 -14.80 9.36
N ALA A 67 12.09 -13.97 10.40
CA ALA A 67 11.80 -12.55 10.29
C ALA A 67 12.77 -11.83 9.34
N ILE A 68 14.07 -12.11 9.44
CA ILE A 68 15.08 -11.57 8.52
C ILE A 68 14.80 -12.01 7.09
N ASN A 69 14.52 -13.29 6.85
CA ASN A 69 14.21 -13.81 5.52
C ASN A 69 12.97 -13.14 4.90
N THR A 70 11.93 -12.90 5.69
CA THR A 70 10.73 -12.17 5.25
C THR A 70 11.08 -10.75 4.77
N HIS A 71 11.86 -10.00 5.56
CA HIS A 71 12.28 -8.65 5.20
C HIS A 71 13.17 -8.63 3.96
N ILE A 72 14.16 -9.54 3.90
CA ILE A 72 15.05 -9.67 2.74
C ILE A 72 14.24 -9.99 1.49
N SER A 73 13.31 -10.94 1.57
CA SER A 73 12.46 -11.35 0.43
C SER A 73 11.62 -10.19 -0.08
N PHE A 74 11.03 -9.39 0.81
CA PHE A 74 10.29 -8.19 0.44
C PHE A 74 11.15 -7.19 -0.35
N TRP A 75 12.35 -6.88 0.15
CA TRP A 75 13.27 -5.96 -0.51
C TRP A 75 13.79 -6.51 -1.85
N GLN A 76 14.11 -7.81 -1.90
CA GLN A 76 14.52 -8.48 -3.13
C GLN A 76 13.43 -8.41 -4.20
N ASN A 77 12.18 -8.73 -3.85
CA ASN A 77 11.05 -8.68 -4.77
C ASN A 77 10.77 -7.24 -5.24
N THR A 78 10.80 -6.26 -4.33
CA THR A 78 10.59 -4.85 -4.67
C THR A 78 11.69 -4.32 -5.60
N THR A 79 12.95 -4.64 -5.31
CA THR A 79 14.10 -4.20 -6.13
C THR A 79 14.11 -4.86 -7.50
N ALA A 80 13.79 -6.16 -7.57
CA ALA A 80 13.66 -6.88 -8.83
C ALA A 80 12.55 -6.28 -9.70
N LEU A 81 11.39 -5.99 -9.12
CA LEU A 81 10.28 -5.36 -9.84
C LEU A 81 10.65 -3.96 -10.36
N TYR A 82 11.39 -3.16 -9.59
CA TYR A 82 11.86 -1.85 -10.04
C TYR A 82 12.88 -1.95 -11.18
N ALA A 83 13.79 -2.94 -11.14
CA ALA A 83 14.71 -3.21 -12.23
C ALA A 83 13.95 -3.62 -13.51
N GLU A 84 12.93 -4.48 -13.38
CA GLU A 84 12.05 -4.86 -14.49
C GLU A 84 11.36 -3.63 -15.12
N LEU A 85 10.83 -2.72 -14.29
CA LEU A 85 10.20 -1.48 -14.77
C LEU A 85 11.21 -0.61 -15.53
N THR A 86 12.40 -0.42 -14.96
CA THR A 86 13.47 0.39 -15.56
C THR A 86 13.86 -0.19 -16.93
N GLN A 87 14.02 -1.51 -17.03
CA GLN A 87 14.33 -2.19 -18.28
C GLN A 87 13.21 -2.05 -19.32
N ALA A 88 11.94 -2.19 -18.91
CA ALA A 88 10.80 -2.00 -19.80
C ALA A 88 10.75 -0.56 -20.35
N MET A 89 10.98 0.44 -19.49
CA MET A 89 11.02 1.85 -19.89
C MET A 89 12.18 2.16 -20.85
N LEU A 90 13.39 1.64 -20.57
CA LEU A 90 14.57 1.85 -21.41
C LEU A 90 14.45 1.16 -22.78
N SER A 91 13.79 0.01 -22.84
CA SER A 91 13.54 -0.71 -24.10
C SER A 91 12.39 -0.12 -24.92
N GLY A 92 11.66 0.87 -24.39
CA GLY A 92 10.45 1.40 -25.00
C GLY A 92 9.31 0.38 -25.07
N SER A 93 9.36 -0.66 -24.23
CA SER A 93 8.35 -1.70 -24.21
C SER A 93 7.03 -1.14 -23.69
N THR A 94 5.95 -1.46 -24.38
CA THR A 94 4.60 -1.12 -23.94
C THR A 94 4.06 -2.12 -22.93
N MET A 95 4.75 -3.22 -22.63
CA MET A 95 4.34 -4.19 -21.59
C MET A 95 5.53 -4.74 -20.81
N MET A 96 5.26 -5.24 -19.59
CA MET A 96 6.28 -5.92 -18.77
C MET A 96 6.45 -7.37 -19.23
N ALA A 97 7.70 -7.84 -19.35
CA ALA A 97 7.98 -9.19 -19.85
C ALA A 97 7.32 -10.31 -19.03
N LYS A 98 7.23 -10.13 -17.70
CA LYS A 98 6.56 -11.06 -16.78
C LYS A 98 5.04 -10.92 -16.70
N ALA A 99 4.44 -9.85 -17.27
CA ALA A 99 2.99 -9.71 -17.28
C ALA A 99 2.31 -10.87 -18.02
N LYS A 100 2.98 -11.41 -19.04
CA LYS A 100 2.52 -12.56 -19.82
C LYS A 100 2.64 -13.91 -19.09
N ALA A 101 3.33 -13.97 -17.95
CA ALA A 101 3.70 -15.21 -17.26
C ALA A 101 3.01 -15.40 -15.90
N ASN A 102 2.33 -14.39 -15.36
CA ASN A 102 1.75 -14.41 -14.01
C ASN A 102 0.23 -14.68 -13.99
N GLU A 103 -0.29 -15.52 -14.90
CA GLU A 103 -1.71 -15.93 -14.92
C GLU A 103 -2.07 -17.01 -13.88
N ASP A 104 -1.11 -17.53 -13.10
CA ASP A 104 -1.30 -18.70 -12.23
C ASP A 104 -1.97 -18.42 -10.86
N GLY A 105 -2.81 -17.39 -10.74
CA GLY A 105 -3.48 -17.04 -9.48
C GLY A 105 -4.95 -16.63 -9.65
N PRO A 106 -5.76 -16.66 -8.57
CA PRO A 106 -7.12 -16.13 -8.60
C PRO A 106 -7.12 -14.67 -9.08
N THR A 107 -7.94 -14.36 -10.07
CA THR A 107 -8.06 -12.99 -10.61
C THR A 107 -8.66 -12.08 -9.53
N ASP A 108 -7.84 -11.21 -8.96
CA ASP A 108 -8.30 -10.16 -8.04
C ASP A 108 -9.17 -9.16 -8.79
N ALA A 109 -10.46 -9.11 -8.44
CA ALA A 109 -11.47 -8.30 -9.12
C ALA A 109 -11.10 -6.80 -9.18
N ARG A 110 -10.28 -6.31 -8.25
CA ARG A 110 -9.78 -4.93 -8.22
C ARG A 110 -8.92 -4.57 -9.43
N PHE A 111 -8.32 -5.58 -10.06
CA PHE A 111 -7.43 -5.44 -11.21
C PHE A 111 -8.03 -6.06 -12.48
N SER A 112 -9.36 -6.09 -12.59
CA SER A 112 -10.08 -6.68 -13.72
C SER A 112 -10.00 -5.87 -15.01
N ASP A 113 -9.69 -4.57 -14.93
CA ASP A 113 -9.48 -3.74 -16.12
C ASP A 113 -8.19 -4.14 -16.84
N ALA A 114 -8.27 -4.33 -18.16
CA ALA A 114 -7.14 -4.72 -18.99
C ALA A 114 -5.99 -3.70 -18.98
N GLU A 115 -6.25 -2.45 -18.59
CA GLU A 115 -5.24 -1.41 -18.47
C GLU A 115 -4.18 -1.74 -17.40
N TRP A 116 -4.55 -2.51 -16.36
CA TRP A 116 -3.62 -3.01 -15.34
C TRP A 116 -2.54 -3.96 -15.87
N ASP A 117 -2.79 -4.59 -17.02
CA ASP A 117 -1.86 -5.50 -17.68
C ASP A 117 -1.15 -4.87 -18.88
N LYS A 118 -1.83 -3.95 -19.56
CA LYS A 118 -1.35 -3.35 -20.81
C LYS A 118 -0.33 -2.25 -20.61
N HIS A 119 -0.29 -1.57 -19.46
CA HIS A 119 0.64 -0.48 -19.24
C HIS A 119 1.73 -0.86 -18.21
N PRO A 120 3.03 -0.67 -18.50
CA PRO A 120 4.11 -1.12 -17.62
C PRO A 120 4.03 -0.53 -16.20
N PHE A 121 3.56 0.72 -16.10
CA PHE A 121 3.38 1.39 -14.81
C PHE A 121 2.21 0.83 -13.99
N PHE A 122 1.07 0.53 -14.61
CA PHE A 122 -0.06 -0.05 -13.88
C PHE A 122 0.22 -1.49 -13.45
N TYR A 123 0.89 -2.26 -14.31
CA TYR A 123 1.41 -3.58 -13.93
C TYR A 123 2.35 -3.47 -12.72
N TYR A 124 3.27 -2.51 -12.74
CA TYR A 124 4.19 -2.25 -11.62
C TYR A 124 3.42 -1.93 -10.33
N LEU A 125 2.44 -1.01 -10.37
CA LEU A 125 1.64 -0.65 -9.20
C LEU A 125 0.89 -1.83 -8.62
N ARG A 126 0.20 -2.61 -9.48
CA ARG A 126 -0.49 -3.83 -9.06
C ARG A 126 0.47 -4.81 -8.41
N ARG A 127 1.63 -5.04 -9.03
CA ARG A 127 2.59 -6.02 -8.53
C ARG A 127 3.26 -5.57 -7.23
N GLN A 128 3.61 -4.30 -7.10
CA GLN A 128 4.14 -3.73 -5.87
C GLN A 128 3.12 -3.82 -4.74
N TYR A 129 1.85 -3.55 -5.04
CA TYR A 129 0.75 -3.72 -4.09
C TYR A 129 0.64 -5.19 -3.62
N GLN A 130 0.71 -6.17 -4.52
CA GLN A 130 0.67 -7.59 -4.14
C GLN A 130 1.86 -7.98 -3.25
N ILE A 131 3.07 -7.50 -3.57
CA ILE A 131 4.28 -7.72 -2.75
C ILE A 131 4.09 -7.14 -1.35
N MET A 132 3.57 -5.91 -1.26
CA MET A 132 3.29 -5.26 0.02
C MET A 132 2.20 -5.98 0.81
N SER A 133 1.13 -6.42 0.14
CA SER A 133 0.01 -7.14 0.76
C SER A 133 0.49 -8.45 1.39
N ALA A 134 1.24 -9.26 0.62
CA ALA A 134 1.81 -10.50 1.12
C ALA A 134 2.80 -10.28 2.29
N TYR A 135 3.57 -9.19 2.24
CA TYR A 135 4.46 -8.81 3.33
C TYR A 135 3.67 -8.45 4.61
N LEU A 136 2.62 -7.63 4.50
CA LEU A 136 1.78 -7.27 5.64
C LEU A 136 1.07 -8.50 6.25
N GLU A 137 0.56 -9.42 5.43
CA GLU A 137 0.00 -10.69 5.93
C GLU A 137 1.05 -11.52 6.68
N SER A 138 2.29 -11.59 6.18
CA SER A 138 3.35 -12.31 6.90
C SER A 138 3.74 -11.66 8.24
N LEU A 139 3.58 -10.34 8.36
CA LEU A 139 3.75 -9.62 9.63
C LEU A 139 2.58 -9.87 10.57
N ALA A 140 1.35 -9.98 10.04
CA ALA A 140 0.17 -10.35 10.80
C ALA A 140 0.30 -11.77 11.39
N ASP A 141 0.72 -12.75 10.58
CA ASP A 141 1.02 -14.12 11.01
C ASP A 141 2.07 -14.15 12.14
N SER A 142 3.08 -13.28 12.04
CA SER A 142 4.14 -13.16 13.05
C SER A 142 3.59 -12.55 14.34
N ALA A 143 2.78 -11.50 14.23
CA ALA A 143 2.18 -10.81 15.37
C ALA A 143 1.09 -11.64 16.07
N SER A 144 0.41 -12.54 15.37
CA SER A 144 -0.61 -13.44 15.93
C SER A 144 -0.06 -14.74 16.51
N SER A 145 1.24 -15.00 16.35
CA SER A 145 1.89 -16.22 16.86
C SER A 145 1.81 -16.31 18.39
N GLY A 146 1.19 -17.37 18.91
CA GLY A 146 1.02 -17.60 20.35
C GLY A 146 -0.12 -16.81 21.00
N GLU A 147 -0.91 -16.09 20.20
CA GLU A 147 -2.09 -15.35 20.66
C GLU A 147 -3.34 -16.23 20.76
N ASP A 148 -4.36 -15.73 21.46
CA ASP A 148 -5.69 -16.36 21.44
C ASP A 148 -6.37 -16.20 20.08
N GLU A 149 -7.26 -17.14 19.72
CA GLU A 149 -7.92 -17.18 18.40
C GLU A 149 -8.58 -15.83 18.05
N LYS A 150 -9.28 -15.24 19.02
CA LYS A 150 -9.99 -13.97 18.82
C LYS A 150 -9.04 -12.82 18.52
N HIS A 151 -7.89 -12.79 19.18
CA HIS A 151 -6.89 -11.75 18.96
C HIS A 151 -6.16 -11.94 17.63
N SER A 152 -5.87 -13.19 17.27
CA SER A 152 -5.35 -13.54 15.94
C SER A 152 -6.29 -13.08 14.84
N GLU A 153 -7.59 -13.41 14.92
CA GLU A 153 -8.62 -12.96 13.98
C GLU A 153 -8.65 -11.43 13.86
N GLN A 154 -8.52 -10.71 14.98
CA GLN A 154 -8.47 -9.24 14.97
C GLN A 154 -7.22 -8.71 14.23
N ILE A 155 -6.05 -9.30 14.47
CA ILE A 155 -4.80 -8.92 13.79
C ILE A 155 -4.95 -9.07 12.28
N HIS A 156 -5.46 -10.20 11.81
CA HIS A 156 -5.72 -10.41 10.39
C HIS A 156 -6.81 -9.50 9.84
N PHE A 157 -7.90 -9.29 10.57
CA PHE A 157 -9.00 -8.41 10.14
C PHE A 157 -8.54 -6.96 9.93
N PHE A 158 -7.73 -6.42 10.85
CA PHE A 158 -7.20 -5.06 10.71
C PHE A 158 -6.10 -4.97 9.65
N THR A 159 -5.31 -6.02 9.48
CA THR A 159 -4.30 -6.07 8.40
C THR A 159 -4.96 -6.06 7.03
N HIS A 160 -5.99 -6.88 6.81
CA HIS A 160 -6.77 -6.87 5.57
C HIS A 160 -7.37 -5.50 5.29
N GLN A 161 -7.94 -4.83 6.29
CA GLN A 161 -8.47 -3.46 6.09
C GLN A 161 -7.40 -2.45 5.69
N LEU A 162 -6.19 -2.56 6.24
CA LEU A 162 -5.06 -1.71 5.82
C LEU A 162 -4.67 -2.00 4.37
N VAL A 163 -4.52 -3.28 4.02
CA VAL A 163 -4.22 -3.72 2.66
C VAL A 163 -5.26 -3.17 1.67
N ASP A 164 -6.54 -3.36 1.98
CA ASP A 164 -7.64 -2.89 1.13
C ASP A 164 -7.68 -1.37 0.97
N LEU A 165 -7.37 -0.62 2.04
CA LEU A 165 -7.28 0.84 2.02
C LEU A 165 -6.20 1.34 1.06
N PHE A 166 -5.03 0.66 1.05
CA PHE A 166 -3.90 1.01 0.20
C PHE A 166 -3.99 0.45 -1.23
N SER A 167 -5.10 -0.20 -1.59
CA SER A 167 -5.27 -0.70 -2.95
C SER A 167 -5.21 0.45 -3.97
N PRO A 168 -4.32 0.39 -4.97
CA PRO A 168 -4.21 1.45 -5.98
C PRO A 168 -5.46 1.55 -6.87
N ALA A 169 -6.27 0.49 -6.92
CA ALA A 169 -7.56 0.48 -7.62
C ALA A 169 -8.59 1.44 -7.01
N ASN A 170 -8.38 1.91 -5.77
CA ASN A 170 -9.28 2.88 -5.12
C ASN A 170 -9.17 4.31 -5.71
N PHE A 171 -8.11 4.63 -6.45
CA PHE A 171 -7.78 6.02 -6.83
C PHE A 171 -7.67 6.28 -8.34
N LEU A 172 -7.70 5.23 -9.18
CA LEU A 172 -7.38 5.33 -10.61
C LEU A 172 -8.59 5.14 -11.55
N ALA A 173 -9.81 5.43 -11.08
CA ALA A 173 -11.04 5.40 -11.88
C ALA A 173 -11.43 6.78 -12.43
#